data_AF-A0A3S1NYZ2-F1
#
_entry.id   AF-A0A3S1NYZ2-F1
#
_cell.length_a   1.000
_cell.length_b   1.000
_cell.length_c   1.000
_cell.angle_alpha   90.00
_cell.angle_beta   90.00
_cell.angle_gamma   90.00
#
_symmetry.space_group_name_H-M   'P 1'
#
loop_
_entity.id
_entity.type
_entity.pdbx_description
1 polymer ?
#
loop_
_entity_poly.entity_id
_entity_poly.type
_entity_poly.pdbx_seq_one_letter_code
_entity_poly.pdbx_strand_id
1 'polypeptide(L)'
;MNISTKTTTIMSSREFNQDTALAKRAAKNGPVIITDRGKPSHVLISVEEYEKLKALGRPEKHRSLADVLADDRPEADFDFEIPQLKGFSLRPPEFD
;
A
#
# COMPACT_ATOMS: atom_id res chain seq x y z
N MET A 1 4.45 8.89 8.29
CA MET A 1 3.48 8.53 7.25
C MET A 1 2.40 9.60 7.23
N ASN A 2 2.43 10.49 6.24
CA ASN A 2 1.43 11.55 6.13
C ASN A 2 0.27 10.98 5.33
N ILE A 3 -0.74 10.44 6.00
CA ILE A 3 -2.02 10.14 5.35
C ILE A 3 -2.70 11.48 5.06
N SER A 4 -2.39 12.08 3.91
CA SER A 4 -3.15 13.22 3.40
C SER A 4 -4.57 12.71 3.13
N THR A 5 -5.50 13.01 4.03
CA THR A 5 -6.91 12.60 3.91
C THR A 5 -7.56 13.41 2.79
N LYS A 6 -7.46 12.91 1.57
CA LYS A 6 -8.21 13.42 0.42
C LYS A 6 -9.71 13.22 0.66
N THR A 7 -10.51 14.24 0.36
CA THR A 7 -11.97 14.18 0.50
C THR A 7 -12.54 13.09 -0.40
N THR A 8 -13.24 12.12 0.19
CA THR A 8 -13.93 11.04 -0.56
C THR A 8 -15.33 11.51 -0.92
N THR A 9 -15.71 11.35 -2.18
CA THR A 9 -17.07 11.64 -2.65
C THR A 9 -17.81 10.34 -2.91
N ILE A 10 -19.11 10.30 -2.62
CA ILE A 10 -19.98 9.16 -2.93
C ILE A 10 -21.02 9.63 -3.94
N MET A 11 -21.21 8.85 -5.00
CA MET A 11 -22.24 9.06 -6.01
C MET A 11 -22.98 7.76 -6.25
N SER A 12 -24.26 7.82 -6.59
CA SER A 12 -24.99 6.70 -7.17
C SER A 12 -24.59 6.49 -8.63
N SER A 13 -24.80 5.28 -9.15
CA SER A 13 -24.64 5.00 -10.59
C SER A 13 -25.49 5.94 -11.45
N ARG A 14 -26.66 6.36 -10.96
CA ARG A 14 -27.53 7.32 -11.67
C ARG A 14 -26.90 8.70 -11.74
N GLU A 15 -26.39 9.23 -10.63
CA GLU A 15 -25.71 10.54 -10.60
C GLU A 15 -24.44 10.52 -11.45
N PHE A 16 -23.66 9.44 -11.38
CA PHE A 16 -22.46 9.27 -12.20
C PHE A 16 -22.81 9.30 -13.70
N ASN A 17 -23.82 8.53 -14.12
CA ASN A 17 -24.24 8.47 -15.52
C ASN A 17 -24.87 9.78 -16.02
N GLN A 18 -25.50 10.53 -15.12
CA GLN A 18 -26.11 11.82 -15.45
C GLN A 18 -25.09 12.95 -15.57
N ASP A 19 -24.03 12.95 -14.74
CA ASP A 19 -22.96 13.96 -14.79
C ASP A 19 -21.57 13.35 -14.57
N THR A 20 -21.06 12.74 -15.64
CA THR A 20 -19.71 12.14 -15.64
C THR A 20 -18.61 13.20 -15.51
N ALA A 21 -18.86 14.46 -15.90
CA ALA A 21 -17.88 15.54 -15.82
C ALA A 21 -17.67 15.99 -14.38
N LEU A 22 -18.74 16.08 -13.57
CA LEU A 22 -18.66 16.31 -12.14
C LEU A 22 -17.84 15.21 -11.45
N ALA A 23 -18.12 13.94 -11.75
CA ALA A 23 -17.38 12.81 -11.18
C ALA A 23 -15.87 12.89 -11.49
N LYS A 24 -15.50 13.21 -12.74
CA LYS A 24 -14.09 13.41 -13.12
C LYS A 24 -13.42 14.57 -12.40
N ARG A 25 -14.14 15.68 -12.15
CA ARG A 25 -13.61 16.81 -11.37
C ARG A 25 -13.43 16.43 -9.90
N ALA A 26 -14.40 15.75 -9.30
CA ALA A 26 -14.31 15.23 -7.93
C ALA A 26 -13.13 14.25 -7.78
N ALA A 27 -12.91 13.38 -8.78
CA ALA A 27 -11.80 12.43 -8.82
C ALA A 27 -10.40 13.07 -8.79
N LYS A 28 -10.27 14.37 -9.10
CA LYS A 28 -9.01 15.11 -8.95
C LYS A 28 -8.69 15.42 -7.49
N ASN A 29 -9.71 15.56 -6.65
CA ASN A 29 -9.57 15.94 -5.24
C ASN A 29 -9.50 14.70 -4.32
N GLY A 30 -10.04 13.57 -4.76
CA GLY A 30 -10.04 12.31 -4.01
C GLY A 30 -10.86 11.23 -4.72
N PRO A 31 -10.89 10.01 -4.18
CA PRO A 31 -11.64 8.92 -4.79
C PRO A 31 -13.15 9.22 -4.80
N VAL A 32 -13.81 8.84 -5.89
CA VAL A 32 -15.26 8.86 -6.01
C VAL A 32 -15.79 7.43 -5.95
N ILE A 33 -16.56 7.10 -4.92
CA ILE A 33 -17.20 5.80 -4.78
C ILE A 33 -18.54 5.84 -5.52
N ILE A 34 -18.72 4.92 -6.46
CA ILE A 34 -19.96 4.76 -7.22
C ILE A 34 -20.77 3.62 -6.61
N THR A 35 -22.00 3.91 -6.22
CA THR A 35 -22.90 2.95 -5.58
C THR A 35 -24.00 2.45 -6.52
N ASP A 36 -24.28 1.16 -6.48
CA ASP A 36 -25.47 0.57 -7.09
C ASP A 36 -26.39 0.04 -5.97
N ARG A 37 -27.67 0.42 -6.02
CA ARG A 37 -28.68 0.10 -4.99
C ARG A 37 -28.19 0.32 -3.55
N GLY A 38 -27.45 1.42 -3.33
CA GLY A 38 -26.91 1.80 -2.03
C GLY A 38 -25.63 1.06 -1.60
N LYS A 39 -25.07 0.17 -2.44
CA LYS A 39 -23.82 -0.54 -2.16
C LYS A 39 -22.69 -0.04 -3.05
N PRO A 40 -21.48 0.22 -2.52
CA PRO A 40 -20.31 0.50 -3.34
C PRO A 40 -20.10 -0.59 -4.39
N SER A 41 -19.87 -0.18 -5.63
CA SER A 41 -19.68 -1.09 -6.77
C SER A 41 -18.40 -0.79 -7.53
N HIS A 42 -18.05 0.49 -7.68
CA HIS A 42 -16.88 0.94 -8.42
C HIS A 42 -16.26 2.15 -7.72
N VAL A 43 -15.00 2.44 -8.06
CA VAL A 43 -14.30 3.65 -7.63
C VAL A 43 -13.68 4.32 -8.85
N LEU A 44 -13.86 5.63 -8.97
CA LEU A 44 -13.18 6.47 -9.95
C LEU A 44 -12.06 7.27 -9.25
N ILE A 45 -10.87 7.23 -9.84
CA ILE A 45 -9.69 8.02 -9.45
C ILE A 45 -9.05 8.64 -10.69
N SER A 46 -8.20 9.65 -10.49
CA SER A 46 -7.38 10.18 -11.59
C SER A 46 -6.35 9.15 -12.06
N VAL A 47 -5.90 9.27 -13.30
CA VAL A 47 -4.87 8.37 -13.87
C VAL A 47 -3.56 8.51 -13.10
N GLU A 48 -3.21 9.72 -12.66
CA GLU A 48 -2.00 9.96 -11.85
C GLU A 48 -2.05 9.21 -10.52
N GLU A 49 -3.21 9.18 -9.87
CA GLU A 49 -3.40 8.43 -8.62
C GLU A 49 -3.37 6.92 -8.88
N TYR A 50 -3.98 6.45 -9.97
CA TYR A 50 -3.91 5.05 -10.39
C TYR A 50 -2.46 4.59 -10.63
N GLU A 51 -1.65 5.40 -11.33
CA GLU A 51 -0.24 5.07 -11.57
C GLU A 51 0.58 5.03 -10.27
N LYS A 52 0.32 5.92 -9.31
CA LYS A 52 0.94 5.86 -7.97
C LYS A 52 0.57 4.57 -7.23
N LEU A 53 -0.71 4.22 -7.20
CA LEU A 53 -1.19 2.98 -6.58
C LEU A 53 -0.59 1.74 -7.27
N LYS A 54 -0.50 1.76 -8.60
CA LYS A 54 0.15 0.70 -9.39
C LYS A 54 1.65 0.59 -9.05
N ALA A 55 2.34 1.70 -8.82
CA ALA A 55 3.72 1.69 -8.38
C ALA A 55 3.90 1.14 -6.96
N LEU A 56 2.95 1.38 -6.06
CA LEU A 56 2.94 0.80 -4.70
C LEU A 56 2.62 -0.69 -4.68
N GLY A 57 1.71 -1.15 -5.55
CA GLY A 57 1.32 -2.58 -5.65
C GLY A 57 2.28 -3.43 -6.48
N ARG A 58 3.28 -2.81 -7.12
CA ARG A 58 4.35 -3.54 -7.82
C ARG A 58 5.40 -4.01 -6.81
N PRO A 59 5.76 -5.31 -6.79
CA PRO A 59 6.81 -5.84 -5.91
C PRO A 59 8.21 -5.26 -6.22
N GLU A 60 8.35 -4.51 -7.32
CA GLU A 60 9.61 -4.11 -7.95
C GLU A 60 10.54 -3.24 -7.08
N LYS A 61 10.13 -2.74 -5.90
CA LYS A 61 11.02 -1.94 -5.02
C LYS A 61 10.78 -2.07 -3.52
N HIS A 62 10.07 -3.09 -3.05
CA HIS A 62 10.28 -3.49 -1.66
C HIS A 62 11.53 -4.34 -1.65
N ARG A 63 12.70 -3.70 -1.51
CA ARG A 63 13.88 -4.41 -1.04
C ARG A 63 13.42 -5.19 0.20
N SER A 64 13.53 -6.51 0.15
CA SER A 64 13.27 -7.31 1.32
C SER A 64 14.17 -6.83 2.44
N LEU A 65 13.80 -7.10 3.70
CA LEU A 65 14.70 -6.78 4.80
C LEU A 65 16.10 -7.40 4.59
N ALA A 66 16.14 -8.59 3.97
CA ALA A 66 17.39 -9.22 3.55
C ALA A 66 18.15 -8.37 2.51
N ASP A 67 17.50 -7.87 1.45
CA ASP A 67 18.15 -7.02 0.44
C ASP A 67 18.63 -5.67 1.00
N VAL A 68 18.01 -5.18 2.07
CA VAL A 68 18.44 -3.94 2.75
C VAL A 68 19.64 -4.19 3.66
N LEU A 69 19.69 -5.35 4.32
CA LEU A 69 20.75 -5.71 5.27
C LEU A 69 21.94 -6.40 4.61
N ALA A 70 21.80 -6.87 3.38
CA ALA A 70 22.87 -7.52 2.62
C ALA A 70 24.04 -6.54 2.40
N ASP A 71 25.25 -7.02 2.69
CA ASP A 71 26.50 -6.35 2.34
C ASP A 71 26.88 -6.80 0.92
N ASP A 72 26.93 -5.87 -0.02
CA ASP A 72 27.13 -6.13 -1.46
C ASP A 72 28.60 -6.08 -1.88
N ARG A 73 29.51 -5.89 -0.92
CA ARG A 73 30.95 -5.87 -1.19
C ARG A 73 31.45 -7.28 -1.56
N PRO A 74 32.39 -7.42 -2.52
CA PRO A 74 32.92 -8.73 -2.93
C PRO A 74 33.49 -9.57 -1.78
N GLU A 75 33.94 -8.93 -0.71
CA GLU A 75 34.52 -9.58 0.48
C GLU A 75 33.47 -10.11 1.47
N ALA A 76 32.19 -9.78 1.27
CA ALA A 76 31.09 -10.24 2.12
C ALA A 76 30.64 -11.68 1.80
N ASP A 77 31.15 -12.28 0.72
CA ASP A 77 30.95 -13.69 0.40
C ASP A 77 32.03 -14.55 1.09
N PHE A 78 31.74 -14.97 2.32
CA PHE A 78 32.63 -15.80 3.14
C PHE A 78 31.85 -16.90 3.86
N ASP A 79 32.54 -17.98 4.22
CA ASP A 79 31.98 -19.10 4.99
C ASP A 79 31.69 -18.65 6.43
N PHE A 80 30.54 -18.03 6.62
CA PHE A 80 30.07 -17.59 7.93
C PHE A 80 29.49 -18.75 8.73
N GLU A 81 30.25 -19.26 9.70
CA GLU A 81 29.72 -20.18 10.69
C GLU A 81 28.92 -19.42 11.75
N ILE A 82 27.59 -19.56 11.70
CA ILE A 82 26.69 -18.96 12.69
C ILE A 82 26.99 -19.59 14.07
N PRO A 83 27.44 -18.80 15.06
CA PRO A 83 27.74 -19.33 16.38
C PRO A 83 26.46 -19.83 17.05
N GLN A 84 26.50 -21.03 17.63
CA GLN A 84 25.40 -21.55 18.42
C GLN A 84 25.27 -20.78 19.72
N LEU A 85 24.09 -20.24 19.98
CA LEU A 85 23.79 -19.57 21.25
C LEU A 85 23.73 -20.63 22.37
N LYS A 86 24.80 -20.77 23.15
CA LYS A 86 24.87 -21.68 24.30
C LYS A 86 24.55 -20.92 25.59
N GLY A 87 23.67 -21.48 26.42
CA GLY A 87 23.38 -20.94 27.77
C GLY A 87 22.29 -19.85 27.84
N PHE A 88 21.50 -19.64 26.79
CA PHE A 88 20.40 -18.68 26.79
C PHE A 88 19.07 -19.39 27.13
N SER A 89 18.42 -19.04 28.24
CA SER A 89 17.03 -19.49 28.49
C SER A 89 16.07 -18.43 27.95
N LEU A 90 15.49 -18.66 26.77
CA LEU A 90 14.34 -17.90 26.31
C LEU A 90 13.14 -18.34 27.14
N ARG A 91 12.75 -17.54 28.13
CA ARG A 91 11.46 -17.70 28.80
C ARG A 91 10.43 -16.86 28.06
N PRO A 92 9.27 -17.43 27.67
CA PRO A 92 8.17 -16.63 27.18
C PRO A 92 7.84 -15.53 28.21
N PRO A 93 7.66 -14.27 27.81
CA PRO A 93 7.16 -13.25 28.71
C PRO A 93 5.74 -13.63 29.15
N GLU A 94 5.48 -13.54 30.46
CA GLU A 94 4.10 -13.56 30.94
C GLU A 94 3.49 -12.18 30.69
N PHE A 95 2.31 -12.18 30.07
CA PHE A 95 1.52 -10.97 29.84
C PHE A 95 0.37 -10.99 30.85
N ASP A 96 0.21 -9.89 31.58
CA ASP A 96 -0.95 -9.63 32.46
C ASP A 96 -2.18 -9.20 31.62
#